data_AF-T0YF72-F1
#
_entry.id   AF-T0YF72-F1
#
_cell.length_a   1.000
_cell.length_b   1.000
_cell.length_c   1.000
_cell.angle_alpha   90.00
_cell.angle_beta   90.00
_cell.angle_gamma   90.00
#
_symmetry.space_group_name_H-M   'P 1'
#
loop_
_entity.id
_entity.type
_entity.pdbx_description
1 polymer ?
#
loop_
_entity_poly.entity_id
_entity_poly.type
_entity_poly.pdbx_seq_one_letter_code
_entity_poly.pdbx_strand_id
1 'polypeptide(L)'
;MAVDGAGRIHVTDEGASQQVKVFSPTGQLIQTLGKRGGRPWAGKYVAANYLDPAGIAADFHGGILTAQASLPKVFSLNNSAAGQVIKQWFGSIGYWGQVTPSPVHPRTVYYQLEPLGVARARVIGRNKIAAPQAYWLLPKAGFHSVGTFGFNYWSQDDVVLADNHRQYFVGDAEPHGIA
;
A
#
# COMPACT_ATOMS: atom_id res chain seq x y z
N MET A 1 -9.00 14.04 -11.49
CA MET A 1 -10.44 13.79 -11.73
C MET A 1 -10.62 13.04 -13.04
N ALA A 2 -11.70 12.28 -13.19
CA ALA A 2 -12.08 11.57 -14.41
C ALA A 2 -13.60 11.58 -14.58
N VAL A 3 -14.09 11.34 -15.80
CA VAL A 3 -15.52 11.22 -16.11
C VAL A 3 -15.77 9.86 -16.73
N ASP A 4 -16.77 9.12 -16.24
CA ASP A 4 -17.13 7.82 -16.80
C ASP A 4 -18.13 7.92 -17.97
N GLY A 5 -18.46 6.78 -18.59
CA GLY A 5 -19.39 6.73 -19.72
C GLY A 5 -20.82 7.16 -19.42
N ALA A 6 -21.21 7.27 -18.15
CA ALA A 6 -22.51 7.80 -17.73
C ALA A 6 -22.45 9.31 -17.39
N GLY A 7 -21.30 9.97 -17.58
CA GLY A 7 -21.09 11.37 -17.26
C GLY A 7 -20.86 11.66 -15.78
N ARG A 8 -20.67 10.63 -14.93
CA ARG A 8 -20.38 10.85 -13.51
C ARG A 8 -18.93 11.29 -13.34
N ILE A 9 -18.72 12.23 -12.43
CA ILE A 9 -17.41 12.84 -12.19
C ILE A 9 -16.79 12.18 -10.96
N HIS A 10 -15.61 11.57 -11.16
CA HIS A 10 -14.84 10.90 -10.11
C HIS A 10 -13.66 11.76 -9.71
N VAL A 11 -13.55 12.09 -8.43
CA VAL A 11 -12.54 12.98 -7.87
C VAL A 11 -11.80 12.28 -6.74
N THR A 12 -10.49 12.17 -6.86
CA THR A 12 -9.62 11.79 -5.76
C THR A 12 -9.55 12.93 -4.74
N ASP A 13 -9.88 12.63 -3.49
CA ASP A 13 -9.86 13.56 -2.37
C ASP A 13 -8.85 13.07 -1.33
N GLU A 14 -7.68 13.71 -1.36
CA GLU A 14 -6.54 13.41 -0.47
C GLU A 14 -6.74 14.02 0.93
N GLY A 15 -5.64 14.32 1.63
CA GLY A 15 -5.67 14.98 2.93
C GLY A 15 -6.40 14.15 3.99
N ALA A 16 -7.39 14.75 4.65
CA ALA A 16 -8.14 14.09 5.71
C ALA A 16 -9.26 13.16 5.19
N SER A 17 -9.65 13.28 3.91
CA SER A 17 -10.74 12.46 3.36
C SER A 17 -10.22 11.08 2.96
N GLN A 18 -9.15 11.03 2.16
CA GLN A 18 -8.53 9.79 1.67
C GLN A 18 -9.52 8.88 0.93
N GLN A 19 -10.31 9.48 0.04
CA GLN A 19 -11.45 8.85 -0.61
C GLN A 19 -11.53 9.21 -2.09
N VAL A 20 -12.34 8.48 -2.84
CA VAL A 20 -12.80 8.94 -4.16
C VAL A 20 -14.25 9.38 -4.03
N LYS A 21 -14.55 10.61 -4.42
CA LYS A 21 -15.89 11.17 -4.44
C LYS A 21 -16.47 11.07 -5.85
N VAL A 22 -17.72 10.66 -5.94
CA VAL A 22 -18.45 10.50 -7.21
C VAL A 22 -19.59 11.49 -7.24
N PHE A 23 -19.63 12.31 -8.28
CA PHE A 23 -20.65 13.32 -8.49
C PHE A 23 -21.50 12.99 -9.71
N SER A 24 -22.76 13.42 -9.70
CA SER A 24 -23.62 13.45 -10.87
C SER A 24 -23.03 14.37 -11.95
N PRO A 25 -23.51 14.27 -13.21
CA PRO A 25 -23.15 15.24 -14.26
C PRO A 25 -23.47 16.70 -13.89
N THR A 26 -24.41 16.92 -12.96
CA THR A 26 -24.80 18.24 -12.44
C THR A 26 -23.98 18.69 -11.23
N GLY A 27 -22.99 17.90 -10.78
CA GLY A 27 -22.09 18.25 -9.68
C GLY A 27 -22.61 17.89 -8.28
N GLN A 28 -23.70 17.12 -8.16
CA GLN A 28 -24.20 16.64 -6.87
C GLN A 28 -23.37 15.43 -6.40
N LEU A 29 -22.91 15.40 -5.15
CA LEU A 29 -22.24 14.23 -4.59
C LEU A 29 -23.26 13.08 -4.45
N ILE A 30 -23.00 11.97 -5.13
CA ILE A 30 -23.90 10.79 -5.17
C ILE A 30 -23.29 9.54 -4.52
N GLN A 31 -21.96 9.46 -4.41
CA GLN A 31 -21.29 8.33 -3.79
C GLN A 31 -19.90 8.72 -3.28
N THR A 32 -19.43 8.00 -2.26
CA THR A 32 -18.05 8.09 -1.76
C THR A 32 -17.47 6.69 -1.64
N LEU A 33 -16.28 6.50 -2.19
CA LEU A 33 -15.55 5.23 -2.18
C LEU A 33 -14.44 5.27 -1.13
N GLY A 34 -14.34 4.19 -0.36
CA GLY A 34 -13.40 4.05 0.75
C GLY A 34 -13.87 4.70 2.05
N LYS A 35 -13.20 4.36 3.15
CA LYS A 35 -13.45 4.91 4.48
C LYS A 35 -12.81 6.30 4.62
N ARG A 36 -13.51 7.23 5.28
CA ARG A 36 -12.95 8.54 5.65
C ARG A 36 -11.69 8.36 6.50
N GLY A 37 -10.64 9.10 6.16
CA GLY A 37 -9.31 8.97 6.75
C GLY A 37 -8.47 7.84 6.18
N GLY A 38 -9.01 7.04 5.25
CA GLY A 38 -8.26 6.07 4.47
C GLY A 38 -7.89 4.80 5.23
N ARG A 39 -6.86 4.12 4.72
CA ARG A 39 -6.21 3.01 5.42
C ARG A 39 -5.29 3.55 6.52
N PRO A 40 -5.10 2.81 7.62
CA PRO A 40 -4.11 3.20 8.64
C PRO A 40 -2.68 3.17 8.07
N TRP A 41 -1.77 3.94 8.67
CA TRP A 41 -0.35 3.94 8.29
C TRP A 41 0.40 2.65 8.67
N ALA A 42 -0.21 1.83 9.52
CA ALA A 42 0.29 0.53 9.93
C ALA A 42 -0.82 -0.48 10.18
N GLY A 43 -0.51 -1.75 9.96
CA GLY A 43 -1.36 -2.89 10.26
C GLY A 43 -2.02 -3.50 9.03
N LYS A 44 -3.24 -4.01 9.20
CA LYS A 44 -3.93 -4.82 8.19
C LYS A 44 -4.19 -4.01 6.91
N TYR A 45 -3.84 -4.60 5.77
CA TYR A 45 -4.21 -4.05 4.46
C TYR A 45 -5.70 -4.26 4.19
N VAL A 46 -6.41 -3.19 3.83
CA VAL A 46 -7.84 -3.21 3.51
C VAL A 46 -8.06 -2.68 2.10
N ALA A 47 -8.31 -3.58 1.16
CA ALA A 47 -8.39 -3.28 -0.28
C ALA A 47 -9.39 -2.16 -0.63
N ALA A 48 -10.51 -2.08 0.07
CA ALA A 48 -11.59 -1.13 -0.22
C ALA A 48 -11.28 0.33 0.17
N ASN A 49 -10.23 0.58 0.96
CA ASN A 49 -9.87 1.91 1.44
C ASN A 49 -8.63 2.41 0.70
N TYR A 50 -8.48 3.73 0.57
CA TYR A 50 -7.34 4.35 -0.12
C TYR A 50 -6.29 4.86 0.86
N LEU A 51 -5.10 5.13 0.33
CA LEU A 51 -4.06 5.91 1.00
C LEU A 51 -3.35 6.77 -0.04
N ASP A 52 -3.38 8.08 0.16
CA ASP A 52 -3.00 9.15 -0.76
C ASP A 52 -3.50 8.89 -2.20
N PRO A 53 -4.83 8.81 -2.43
CA PRO A 53 -5.37 8.60 -3.77
C PRO A 53 -5.07 9.81 -4.66
N ALA A 54 -4.29 9.63 -5.73
CA ALA A 54 -3.76 10.74 -6.53
C ALA A 54 -4.31 10.72 -7.96
N GLY A 55 -3.69 9.92 -8.84
CA GLY A 55 -4.10 9.79 -10.24
C GLY A 55 -5.40 9.00 -10.39
N ILE A 56 -6.25 9.40 -11.34
CA ILE A 56 -7.52 8.72 -11.62
C ILE A 56 -7.85 8.76 -13.12
N ALA A 57 -8.34 7.64 -13.65
CA ALA A 57 -8.74 7.51 -15.06
C ALA A 57 -9.97 6.61 -15.18
N ALA A 58 -10.87 6.92 -16.12
CA ALA A 58 -11.97 6.03 -16.49
C ALA A 58 -11.51 5.06 -17.57
N ASP A 59 -12.00 3.82 -17.50
CA ASP A 59 -11.89 2.87 -18.60
C ASP A 59 -13.19 2.81 -19.42
N PHE A 60 -13.10 2.23 -20.61
CA PHE A 60 -14.22 2.10 -21.54
C PHE A 60 -15.19 0.94 -21.20
N HIS A 61 -14.86 0.13 -20.20
CA HIS A 61 -15.67 -0.99 -19.70
C HIS A 61 -16.47 -0.62 -18.43
N GLY A 62 -16.51 0.67 -18.06
CA GLY A 62 -17.25 1.13 -16.88
C GLY A 62 -16.47 0.95 -15.58
N GLY A 63 -15.15 0.95 -15.62
CA GLY A 63 -14.26 0.97 -14.48
C GLY A 63 -13.57 2.33 -14.26
N ILE A 64 -13.08 2.52 -13.04
CA ILE A 64 -12.32 3.69 -12.60
C ILE A 64 -11.02 3.20 -11.98
N LEU A 65 -9.89 3.52 -12.63
CA LEU A 65 -8.56 3.21 -12.15
C LEU A 65 -8.06 4.36 -11.27
N THR A 66 -7.70 4.06 -10.03
CA THR A 66 -7.15 5.03 -9.07
C THR A 66 -5.73 4.60 -8.68
N ALA A 67 -4.76 5.49 -8.90
CA ALA A 67 -3.39 5.37 -8.44
C ALA A 67 -3.24 5.97 -7.04
N GLN A 68 -2.45 5.31 -6.20
CA GLN A 68 -2.22 5.73 -4.82
C GLN A 68 -0.75 6.15 -4.64
N ALA A 69 -0.52 7.38 -4.22
CA ALA A 69 0.79 7.99 -3.99
C ALA A 69 1.34 7.66 -2.58
N SER A 70 1.03 6.46 -2.10
CA SER A 70 1.47 5.96 -0.80
C SER A 70 2.03 4.55 -0.92
N LEU A 71 2.59 4.06 0.18
CA LEU A 71 3.03 2.68 0.30
C LEU A 71 1.90 1.79 0.87
N PRO A 72 1.79 0.52 0.43
CA PRO A 72 2.38 -0.02 -0.80
C PRO A 72 1.84 0.70 -2.04
N LYS A 73 2.64 0.74 -3.12
CA LYS A 73 2.21 1.30 -4.42
C LYS A 73 1.03 0.50 -4.95
N VAL A 74 -0.13 1.13 -5.10
CA VAL A 74 -1.38 0.43 -5.45
C VAL A 74 -2.08 1.16 -6.59
N PHE A 75 -2.52 0.38 -7.57
CA PHE A 75 -3.58 0.78 -8.49
C PHE A 75 -4.83 -0.02 -8.17
N SER A 76 -5.95 0.66 -7.91
CA SER A 76 -7.26 0.04 -7.70
C SER A 76 -8.13 0.29 -8.91
N LEU A 77 -8.64 -0.77 -9.54
CA LEU A 77 -9.74 -0.67 -10.49
C LEU A 77 -11.05 -0.93 -9.76
N ASN A 78 -11.92 0.07 -9.75
CA ASN A 78 -13.24 -0.02 -9.16
C ASN A 78 -14.30 -0.02 -10.26
N ASN A 79 -15.44 -0.69 -10.01
CA ASN A 79 -16.62 -0.51 -10.85
C ASN A 79 -17.10 0.94 -10.70
N SER A 80 -17.24 1.66 -11.81
CA SER A 80 -17.62 3.08 -11.80
C SER A 80 -18.99 3.34 -11.19
N ALA A 81 -19.91 2.37 -11.25
CA ALA A 81 -21.27 2.50 -10.72
C ALA A 81 -21.46 1.93 -9.33
N ALA A 82 -20.99 0.72 -9.09
CA ALA A 82 -21.13 0.07 -7.81
C ALA A 82 -20.06 0.52 -6.80
N GLY A 83 -18.94 1.08 -7.27
CA GLY A 83 -17.81 1.51 -6.44
C GLY A 83 -16.95 0.36 -5.91
N GLN A 84 -17.33 -0.89 -6.17
CA GLN A 84 -16.65 -2.09 -5.69
C GLN A 84 -15.29 -2.25 -6.36
N VAL A 85 -14.30 -2.73 -5.61
CA VAL A 85 -12.97 -3.06 -6.17
C VAL A 85 -13.11 -4.30 -7.05
N ILE A 86 -12.78 -4.15 -8.34
CA ILE A 86 -12.72 -5.24 -9.32
C ILE A 86 -11.35 -5.92 -9.26
N LYS A 87 -10.28 -5.11 -9.23
CA LYS A 87 -8.90 -5.61 -9.28
C LYS A 87 -7.93 -4.61 -8.66
N GLN A 88 -6.82 -5.13 -8.14
CA GLN A 88 -5.70 -4.30 -7.71
C GLN A 88 -4.39 -4.81 -8.31
N TRP A 89 -3.50 -3.85 -8.58
CA TRP A 89 -2.12 -4.11 -8.93
C TRP A 89 -1.22 -3.45 -7.90
N PHE A 90 -0.14 -4.14 -7.57
CA PHE A 90 0.85 -3.69 -6.61
C PHE A 90 2.13 -3.39 -7.38
N GLY A 91 2.68 -2.18 -7.19
CA GLY A 91 3.91 -1.74 -7.85
C GLY A 91 5.16 -2.38 -7.25
N SER A 92 6.33 -1.97 -7.77
CA SER A 92 7.62 -2.46 -7.26
C SER A 92 7.82 -2.10 -5.78
N ILE A 93 8.57 -2.95 -5.10
CA ILE A 93 8.99 -2.80 -3.70
C ILE A 93 10.07 -1.72 -3.50
N GLY A 94 10.73 -1.30 -4.58
CA GLY A 94 11.82 -0.32 -4.56
C GLY A 94 12.62 -0.33 -5.86
N TYR A 95 13.77 0.35 -5.85
CA TYR A 95 14.88 0.14 -6.78
C TYR A 95 15.49 -1.24 -6.57
N TRP A 96 15.70 -1.62 -5.32
CA TRP A 96 16.09 -2.97 -4.91
C TRP A 96 15.00 -3.58 -4.01
N GLY A 97 15.12 -4.87 -3.71
CA GLY A 97 14.08 -5.56 -2.98
C GLY A 97 14.55 -6.78 -2.22
N GLN A 98 14.38 -6.74 -0.90
CA GLN A 98 14.54 -7.89 -0.02
C GLN A 98 13.18 -8.50 0.33
N VAL A 99 13.15 -9.84 0.39
CA VAL A 99 11.99 -10.60 0.86
C VAL A 99 12.50 -11.64 1.86
N THR A 100 12.05 -11.53 3.10
CA THR A 100 12.50 -12.38 4.21
C THR A 100 11.33 -13.25 4.70
N PRO A 101 11.44 -14.59 4.65
CA PRO A 101 10.43 -15.46 5.22
C PRO A 101 10.37 -15.32 6.75
N SER A 102 9.18 -15.45 7.33
CA SER A 102 9.03 -15.52 8.77
C SER A 102 9.68 -16.80 9.31
N PRO A 103 10.47 -16.73 10.40
CA PRO A 103 11.14 -17.90 10.97
C PRO A 103 10.18 -18.95 11.56
N VAL A 104 8.95 -18.55 11.87
CA VAL A 104 7.91 -19.43 12.45
C VAL A 104 6.82 -19.81 11.45
N HIS A 105 6.68 -19.06 10.35
CA HIS A 105 5.68 -19.30 9.32
C HIS A 105 6.31 -19.07 7.93
N PRO A 106 7.05 -20.04 7.36
CA PRO A 106 7.86 -19.82 6.15
C PRO A 106 7.09 -19.36 4.89
N ARG A 107 5.77 -19.58 4.85
CA ARG A 107 4.90 -19.04 3.77
C ARG A 107 4.48 -17.59 3.99
N THR A 108 4.71 -17.03 5.16
CA THR A 108 4.56 -15.62 5.45
C THR A 108 5.89 -14.96 5.17
N VAL A 109 5.88 -13.96 4.30
CA VAL A 109 7.08 -13.20 3.94
C VAL A 109 6.89 -11.75 4.30
N TYR A 110 7.97 -11.13 4.73
CA TYR A 110 8.09 -9.69 4.89
C TYR A 110 8.95 -9.15 3.76
N TYR A 111 8.62 -7.97 3.29
CA TYR A 111 9.35 -7.34 2.19
C TYR A 111 9.34 -5.83 2.34
N GLN A 112 10.43 -5.24 1.90
CA GLN A 112 10.66 -3.82 1.97
C GLN A 112 9.65 -3.06 1.09
N LEU A 113 9.34 -1.84 1.49
CA LEU A 113 8.63 -0.84 0.70
C LEU A 113 9.45 0.45 0.75
N GLU A 114 10.26 0.70 -0.27
CA GLU A 114 11.09 1.90 -0.31
C GLU A 114 10.25 3.19 -0.33
N PRO A 115 10.70 4.26 0.37
CA PRO A 115 11.98 4.33 1.09
C PRO A 115 11.93 3.79 2.53
N LEU A 116 10.77 3.79 3.19
CA LEU A 116 10.67 3.63 4.65
C LEU A 116 9.41 2.86 5.09
N GLY A 117 9.14 1.72 4.45
CA GLY A 117 8.06 0.84 4.85
C GLY A 117 8.42 -0.63 4.75
N VAL A 118 7.60 -1.45 5.40
CA VAL A 118 7.65 -2.91 5.30
C VAL A 118 6.23 -3.41 5.05
N ALA A 119 6.08 -4.45 4.26
CA ALA A 119 4.82 -5.17 4.11
C ALA A 119 4.98 -6.66 4.34
N ARG A 120 3.85 -7.29 4.60
CA ARG A 120 3.73 -8.73 4.81
C ARG A 120 2.77 -9.31 3.80
N ALA A 121 3.16 -10.42 3.17
CA ALA A 121 2.28 -11.20 2.30
C ALA A 121 2.43 -12.70 2.59
N ARG A 122 1.55 -13.49 1.96
CA ARG A 122 1.63 -14.96 2.00
C ARG A 122 2.00 -15.49 0.63
N VAL A 123 2.95 -16.42 0.58
CA VAL A 123 3.26 -17.22 -0.60
C VAL A 123 2.12 -18.20 -0.86
N ILE A 124 1.36 -17.95 -1.92
CA ILE A 124 0.14 -18.70 -2.28
C ILE A 124 0.35 -19.74 -3.39
N GLY A 125 1.58 -19.90 -3.89
CA GLY A 125 1.93 -20.91 -4.89
C GLY A 125 2.81 -20.36 -6.00
N ARG A 126 3.28 -21.26 -6.87
CA ARG A 126 4.13 -20.90 -8.01
C ARG A 126 3.34 -20.07 -9.02
N ASN A 127 3.95 -19.02 -9.56
CA ASN A 127 3.36 -18.14 -10.57
C ASN A 127 2.03 -17.47 -10.14
N LYS A 128 1.82 -17.30 -8.83
CA LYS A 128 0.66 -16.59 -8.28
C LYS A 128 1.12 -15.29 -7.63
N ILE A 129 0.36 -14.22 -7.85
CA ILE A 129 0.62 -12.90 -7.26
C ILE A 129 -0.22 -12.78 -5.99
N ALA A 130 0.44 -12.58 -4.85
CA ALA A 130 -0.23 -12.31 -3.59
C ALA A 130 -0.39 -10.80 -3.37
N ALA A 131 -1.51 -10.42 -2.74
CA ALA A 131 -1.68 -9.07 -2.22
C ALA A 131 -0.99 -8.93 -0.85
N PRO A 132 -0.59 -7.70 -0.45
CA PRO A 132 -0.21 -7.40 0.93
C PRO A 132 -1.35 -7.77 1.89
N GLN A 133 -1.00 -8.40 2.99
CA GLN A 133 -1.92 -8.69 4.11
C GLN A 133 -1.80 -7.63 5.20
N ALA A 134 -0.63 -7.02 5.34
CA ALA A 134 -0.34 -5.93 6.27
C ALA A 134 0.83 -5.10 5.74
N TYR A 135 0.94 -3.87 6.24
CA TYR A 135 2.07 -2.98 5.97
C TYR A 135 2.29 -2.00 7.10
N TRP A 136 3.47 -1.37 7.13
CA TRP A 136 3.87 -0.37 8.11
C TRP A 136 4.71 0.69 7.40
N LEU A 137 4.21 1.93 7.36
CA LEU A 137 5.01 3.09 6.94
C LEU A 137 5.70 3.66 8.17
N LEU A 138 6.96 3.34 8.36
CA LEU A 138 7.68 3.54 9.62
C LEU A 138 7.57 4.98 10.16
N PRO A 139 7.79 6.05 9.35
CA PRO A 139 7.73 7.43 9.85
C PRO A 139 6.34 7.88 10.29
N LYS A 140 5.28 7.27 9.72
CA LYS A 140 3.89 7.63 10.00
C LYS A 140 3.21 6.67 10.98
N ALA A 141 3.81 5.50 11.20
CA ALA A 141 3.29 4.45 12.07
C ALA A 141 3.70 4.62 13.54
N GLY A 142 4.47 5.67 13.87
CA GLY A 142 4.88 5.96 15.25
C GLY A 142 6.00 5.06 15.76
N PHE A 143 6.73 4.38 14.87
CA PHE A 143 7.97 3.69 15.26
C PHE A 143 9.09 4.72 15.43
N HIS A 144 9.71 4.73 16.60
CA HIS A 144 10.90 5.55 16.84
C HIS A 144 12.08 4.92 16.11
N SER A 145 12.61 5.60 15.09
CA SER A 145 13.89 5.23 14.47
C SER A 145 15.01 5.56 15.44
N VAL A 146 15.79 4.57 15.85
CA VAL A 146 16.96 4.78 16.72
C VAL A 146 18.18 4.99 15.82
N GLY A 147 18.35 6.22 15.35
CA GLY A 147 19.47 6.64 14.49
C GLY A 147 19.26 6.38 13.00
N THR A 148 19.85 7.26 12.19
CA THR A 148 20.10 7.07 10.75
C THR A 148 21.51 7.59 10.50
N PHE A 149 22.42 6.70 10.09
CA PHE A 149 23.70 7.10 9.52
C PHE A 149 23.74 6.59 8.09
N GLY A 150 23.90 7.49 7.12
CA GLY A 150 23.88 7.17 5.69
C GLY A 150 22.55 7.49 4.98
N PHE A 151 22.35 6.92 3.80
CA PHE A 151 21.12 7.11 3.03
C PHE A 151 19.88 6.72 3.88
N ASN A 152 18.80 7.50 3.81
CA ASN A 152 17.55 7.25 4.57
C ASN A 152 16.76 6.04 4.06
N TYR A 153 17.39 4.86 3.95
CA TYR A 153 16.78 3.61 3.53
C TYR A 153 16.82 2.61 4.69
N TRP A 154 15.69 1.96 4.94
CA TRP A 154 15.68 0.73 5.73
C TRP A 154 16.26 -0.37 4.84
N SER A 155 17.49 -0.83 5.08
CA SER A 155 18.33 -1.44 4.03
C SER A 155 18.38 -2.96 4.04
N GLN A 156 18.05 -3.61 5.15
CA GLN A 156 17.92 -5.07 5.26
C GLN A 156 16.85 -5.41 6.30
N ASP A 157 15.98 -6.36 5.98
CA ASP A 157 14.92 -6.82 6.88
C ASP A 157 15.28 -8.24 7.31
N ASP A 158 16.09 -8.43 8.34
CA ASP A 158 16.13 -9.74 9.00
C ASP A 158 14.98 -9.84 9.99
N VAL A 159 14.25 -10.95 9.92
CA VAL A 159 13.17 -11.24 10.86
C VAL A 159 13.64 -12.31 11.81
N VAL A 160 14.05 -11.88 13.00
CA VAL A 160 14.57 -12.78 14.03
C VAL A 160 13.48 -13.09 15.05
N LEU A 161 13.46 -14.34 15.51
CA LEU A 161 12.70 -14.75 16.68
C LEU A 161 13.64 -14.71 17.89
N ALA A 162 13.39 -13.79 18.82
CA ALA A 162 14.17 -13.72 20.05
C ALA A 162 13.65 -14.72 21.10
N ASP A 163 14.46 -14.99 22.12
CA ASP A 163 14.15 -15.92 23.22
C ASP A 163 12.88 -15.54 24.00
N ASN A 164 12.46 -14.28 23.94
CA ASN A 164 11.20 -13.81 24.50
C ASN A 164 9.96 -14.14 23.64
N HIS A 165 10.12 -14.97 22.61
CA HIS A 165 9.09 -15.38 21.64
C HIS A 165 8.48 -14.24 20.83
N ARG A 166 9.15 -13.09 20.74
CA ARG A 166 8.74 -11.97 19.86
C ARG A 166 9.57 -11.95 18.58
N GLN A 167 8.93 -11.52 17.50
CA GLN A 167 9.59 -11.25 16.23
C GLN A 167 10.09 -9.82 16.19
N TYR A 168 11.33 -9.65 15.75
CA TYR A 168 11.95 -8.36 15.56
C TYR A 168 12.35 -8.20 14.10
N PHE A 169 12.15 -6.98 13.60
CA PHE A 169 12.71 -6.52 12.35
C PHE A 169 14.07 -5.91 12.69
N VAL A 170 15.13 -6.51 12.16
CA VAL A 170 16.52 -6.09 12.37
C VAL A 170 17.05 -5.62 11.02
N GLY A 171 17.68 -4.45 10.99
CA GLY A 171 18.35 -3.96 9.80
C GLY A 171 19.79 -3.57 10.09
N ASP A 172 20.59 -3.63 9.04
CA ASP A 172 21.99 -3.19 9.07
C ASP A 172 22.05 -1.67 8.99
N ALA A 173 22.89 -1.06 9.82
CA ALA A 173 23.15 0.38 9.79
C ALA A 173 24.09 0.78 8.65
N GLU A 174 24.88 -0.14 8.07
CA GLU A 174 25.87 0.14 7.03
C GLU A 174 25.79 -0.81 5.82
N PRO A 175 24.76 -0.70 4.96
CA PRO A 175 24.55 -1.63 3.83
C PRO A 175 25.64 -1.62 2.74
N HIS A 176 26.64 -0.75 2.87
CA HIS A 176 27.77 -0.61 1.93
C HIS A 176 29.14 -0.54 2.62
N GLY A 177 29.22 -0.84 3.91
CA GLY A 177 30.51 -0.97 4.60
C GLY A 177 31.23 -2.23 4.13
N ILE A 178 32.19 -2.08 3.21
CA ILE A 178 33.22 -3.11 3.02
C ILE A 178 34.13 -3.01 4.24
N ALA A 179 34.16 -4.05 5.07
CA ALA A 179 35.17 -4.20 6.13
C ALA A 179 36.56 -4.45 5.54
#